data_AF-A0A224Y4Q3-F1
#
_entry.id   AF-A0A224Y4Q3-F1
#
_cell.length_a   1.000
_cell.length_b   1.000
_cell.length_c   1.000
_cell.angle_alpha   90.00
_cell.angle_beta   90.00
_cell.angle_gamma   90.00
#
_symmetry.space_group_name_H-M   'P 1'
#
loop_
_entity.id
_entity.type
_entity.pdbx_description
1 polymer ?
#
loop_
_entity_poly.entity_id
_entity_poly.type
_entity_poly.pdbx_seq_one_letter_code
_entity_poly.pdbx_strand_id
1 'polypeptide(L)'
;MFGINWYYLLLLYVQLYLASCVPKNKSDEGRTYYGKELDPADVPYMVGITIQDLLCTGAIVTADSVISAAQCFKTTQPKLVKIM
;
A
#
# COMPACT_ATOMS: atom_id res chain seq x y z
N MET A 1 -23.23 25.36 43.73
CA MET A 1 -21.93 25.53 43.04
C MET A 1 -21.32 24.14 42.90
N PHE A 2 -21.46 23.50 41.74
CA PHE A 2 -21.05 22.12 41.54
C PHE A 2 -19.54 22.03 41.31
N GLY A 3 -18.81 21.51 42.30
CA GLY A 3 -17.40 21.15 42.18
C GLY A 3 -17.29 19.88 41.35
N ILE A 4 -17.00 20.03 40.06
CA ILE A 4 -16.76 18.90 39.16
C ILE A 4 -15.47 18.22 39.65
N ASN A 5 -15.62 17.01 40.18
CA ASN A 5 -14.55 16.20 40.74
C ASN A 5 -13.50 15.91 39.65
N TRP A 6 -12.22 16.09 39.95
CA TRP A 6 -11.10 16.01 38.99
C TRP A 6 -11.10 14.73 38.13
N TYR A 7 -11.59 13.61 38.67
CA TYR A 7 -11.75 12.35 37.93
C TYR A 7 -12.66 12.48 36.69
N TYR A 8 -13.71 13.31 36.73
CA TYR A 8 -14.59 13.53 35.57
C TYR A 8 -13.88 14.27 34.44
N LEU A 9 -12.91 15.16 34.75
CA LEU A 9 -12.10 15.83 33.74
C LEU A 9 -11.13 14.86 33.07
N LEU A 10 -10.53 13.94 33.83
CA LEU A 10 -9.70 12.88 33.28
C LEU A 10 -10.49 11.93 32.37
N LEU A 11 -11.69 11.53 32.78
CA LEU A 11 -12.56 10.69 31.93
C LEU A 11 -12.95 11.40 30.62
N LEU A 12 -13.28 12.69 30.67
CA LEU A 12 -13.60 13.49 29.48
C LEU A 12 -12.41 13.58 28.53
N TYR A 13 -11.20 13.75 29.06
CA TYR A 13 -9.97 13.79 28.28
C TYR A 13 -9.70 12.46 27.57
N VAL A 14 -9.88 11.32 28.26
CA VAL A 14 -9.71 9.98 27.67
C VAL A 14 -10.72 9.71 26.55
N GLN A 15 -11.99 10.11 26.73
CA GLN A 15 -13.02 9.96 25.70
C GLN A 15 -12.70 10.79 24.44
N LEU A 16 -12.18 12.01 24.61
CA LEU A 16 -11.75 12.86 23.50
C LEU A 16 -10.53 12.31 22.74
N TYR A 17 -9.57 11.70 23.45
CA TYR A 17 -8.42 11.06 22.82
C TYR A 17 -8.82 9.87 21.95
N LEU A 18 -9.74 9.01 22.41
CA LEU A 18 -10.19 7.84 21.64
C LEU A 18 -10.95 8.22 20.36
N ALA A 19 -11.63 9.36 20.34
CA ALA A 19 -12.32 9.85 19.14
C ALA A 19 -11.36 10.28 18.01
N SER A 20 -10.08 10.55 18.33
CA SER A 20 -9.08 10.98 17.32
C SER A 20 -8.52 9.83 16.47
N CYS A 21 -8.74 8.57 16.87
CA CYS A 21 -8.29 7.38 16.14
C CYS A 21 -9.34 6.79 15.19
N VAL A 22 -10.50 7.42 15.01
CA VAL A 22 -11.50 6.92 14.06
C VAL A 22 -11.03 7.24 12.64
N PRO A 23 -10.70 6.23 11.80
CA PRO A 23 -10.37 6.49 10.41
C PRO A 23 -11.57 7.14 9.72
N LYS A 24 -11.37 8.32 9.14
CA LYS A 24 -12.41 8.98 8.35
C LYS A 24 -12.66 8.13 7.09
N ASN A 25 -13.84 7.52 7.01
CA ASN A 25 -14.32 6.94 5.75
C ASN A 25 -14.51 8.07 4.74
N LYS A 26 -13.53 8.23 3.85
CA LYS A 26 -13.71 8.99 2.61
C LYS A 26 -14.68 8.17 1.75
N SER A 27 -15.88 8.68 1.49
CA SER A 27 -16.74 8.10 0.47
C SER A 27 -16.00 8.23 -0.87
N ASP A 28 -15.64 7.08 -1.43
CA ASP A 28 -14.96 6.95 -2.72
C ASP A 28 -15.96 7.18 -3.86
N GLU A 29 -16.49 8.40 -3.94
CA GLU A 29 -17.31 8.85 -5.07
C GLU A 29 -16.37 9.10 -6.27
N GLY A 30 -16.01 8.03 -6.97
CA GLY A 30 -15.25 8.09 -8.22
C GLY A 30 -14.09 7.11 -8.35
N ARG A 31 -13.80 6.27 -7.34
CA ARG A 31 -12.83 5.17 -7.53
C ARG A 31 -13.50 4.03 -8.29
N THR A 32 -13.16 3.87 -9.55
CA THR A 32 -13.48 2.66 -10.29
C THR A 32 -12.63 1.52 -9.72
N TYR A 33 -13.20 0.71 -8.83
CA TYR A 33 -12.52 -0.45 -8.24
C TYR A 33 -12.30 -1.59 -9.26
N TYR A 34 -12.90 -1.47 -10.44
CA TYR A 34 -12.68 -2.36 -11.56
C TYR A 34 -11.52 -1.80 -12.38
N GLY A 35 -10.38 -2.49 -12.34
CA GLY A 35 -9.29 -2.23 -13.27
C GLY A 35 -9.79 -2.33 -14.71
N LYS A 36 -9.17 -1.56 -15.61
CA LYS A 36 -9.39 -1.65 -17.05
C LYS A 36 -8.22 -2.42 -17.65
N GLU A 37 -8.50 -3.34 -18.58
CA GLU A 37 -7.47 -3.96 -19.40
C GLU A 37 -6.74 -2.88 -20.22
N LEU A 38 -5.42 -2.86 -20.15
CA LEU A 38 -4.57 -1.91 -20.88
C LEU A 38 -3.85 -2.63 -22.00
N ASP A 39 -3.60 -1.91 -23.09
CA ASP A 39 -2.70 -2.41 -24.13
C ASP A 39 -1.26 -2.41 -23.57
N PRO A 40 -0.44 -3.43 -23.82
CA PRO A 40 0.97 -3.42 -23.41
C PRO A 40 1.74 -2.19 -23.93
N ALA A 41 1.33 -1.63 -25.07
CA ALA A 41 1.90 -0.40 -25.62
C ALA A 41 1.59 0.85 -24.80
N ASP A 42 0.52 0.85 -24.00
CA ASP A 42 0.15 1.97 -23.12
C ASP A 42 1.06 2.05 -21.88
N VAL A 43 1.63 0.91 -21.47
CA VAL A 43 2.47 0.77 -20.27
C VAL A 43 3.75 -0.01 -20.57
N PRO A 44 4.61 0.47 -21.49
CA PRO A 44 5.77 -0.29 -22.00
C PRO A 44 6.87 -0.50 -20.95
N TYR A 45 6.80 0.20 -19.82
CA TYR A 45 7.69 0.04 -18.68
C TYR A 45 7.26 -1.09 -17.74
N MET A 46 6.02 -1.59 -17.84
CA MET A 46 5.48 -2.59 -16.92
C MET A 46 5.90 -3.99 -17.35
N VAL A 47 6.49 -4.75 -16.43
CA VAL A 47 7.03 -6.09 -16.73
C VAL A 47 6.56 -7.14 -15.73
N GLY A 48 6.44 -8.37 -16.21
CA GLY A 48 6.23 -9.55 -15.38
C GLY A 48 7.58 -10.11 -14.92
N ILE A 49 7.69 -10.47 -13.65
CA ILE A 49 8.88 -11.11 -13.09
C ILE A 49 8.46 -12.47 -12.54
N THR A 50 9.03 -13.53 -13.10
CA THR A 50 8.79 -14.90 -12.64
C THR A 50 9.93 -15.35 -11.75
N ILE A 51 9.61 -15.60 -10.48
CA ILE A 51 10.55 -16.05 -9.45
C ILE A 51 10.08 -17.40 -8.95
N GLN A 52 10.74 -18.48 -9.41
CA GLN A 52 10.24 -19.85 -9.21
C GLN A 52 8.83 -19.98 -9.79
N ASP A 53 7.82 -20.15 -8.92
CA ASP A 53 6.40 -20.27 -9.29
C ASP A 53 5.57 -19.04 -8.89
N LEU A 54 6.21 -17.97 -8.41
CA LEU A 54 5.55 -16.72 -8.05
C LEU A 54 5.66 -15.71 -9.19
N LEU A 55 4.51 -15.16 -9.59
CA LEU A 55 4.46 -14.00 -10.47
C LEU A 55 4.47 -12.72 -9.64
N CYS A 56 5.42 -11.85 -9.95
CA CYS A 56 5.51 -10.50 -9.42
C CYS A 56 5.55 -9.50 -10.57
N THR A 57 5.35 -8.23 -10.25
CA THR A 57 5.39 -7.12 -11.20
C THR A 57 6.62 -6.26 -10.94
N GLY A 58 7.12 -5.62 -11.99
CA GLY A 58 8.15 -4.61 -11.91
C GLY A 58 7.96 -3.46 -12.90
N ALA A 59 8.85 -2.48 -12.82
CA ALA A 59 8.91 -1.36 -13.74
C ALA A 59 10.34 -1.14 -14.25
N ILE A 60 10.50 -1.02 -15.57
CA ILE A 60 11.74 -0.62 -16.22
C ILE A 60 12.02 0.84 -15.86
N VAL A 61 13.17 1.10 -15.22
CA VAL A 61 13.61 2.47 -14.86
C VAL A 61 14.78 2.95 -15.70
N THR A 62 15.53 2.03 -16.28
CA THR A 62 16.63 2.29 -17.21
C THR A 62 16.69 1.15 -18.24
N ALA A 63 17.56 1.27 -19.25
CA ALA A 63 17.68 0.28 -20.32
C ALA A 63 18.04 -1.14 -19.83
N ASP A 64 18.67 -1.25 -18.67
CA ASP A 64 19.19 -2.50 -18.10
C ASP A 64 18.71 -2.77 -16.67
N SER A 65 17.87 -1.91 -16.10
CA SER A 65 17.42 -2.05 -14.71
C SER A 65 15.90 -1.96 -14.54
N VAL A 66 15.37 -2.90 -13.76
CA VAL A 66 13.96 -3.01 -13.37
C VAL A 66 13.85 -2.91 -11.86
N ILE A 67 12.86 -2.15 -11.36
CA ILE A 67 12.52 -2.13 -9.94
C ILE A 67 11.34 -3.05 -9.68
N SER A 68 11.30 -3.69 -8.51
CA SER A 68 10.17 -4.51 -8.07
C SER A 68 10.09 -4.48 -6.54
N ALA A 69 9.03 -5.05 -5.99
CA ALA A 69 8.83 -5.10 -4.55
C ALA A 69 9.84 -6.05 -3.89
N ALA A 70 10.51 -5.60 -2.82
CA ALA A 70 11.50 -6.40 -2.11
C ALA A 70 10.93 -7.74 -1.61
N GLN A 71 9.65 -7.77 -1.21
CA GLN A 71 8.97 -8.99 -0.74
C GLN A 71 8.87 -10.12 -1.77
N CYS A 72 9.01 -9.81 -3.06
CA CYS A 72 9.06 -10.82 -4.12
C CYS A 72 10.34 -11.67 -4.05
N PHE A 73 11.40 -11.12 -3.44
CA PHE A 73 12.70 -11.76 -3.33
C PHE A 73 12.89 -12.30 -1.92
N LYS A 74 12.65 -13.61 -1.74
CA LYS A 74 12.80 -14.28 -0.43
C LYS A 74 14.22 -14.31 0.11
N THR A 75 15.22 -13.95 -0.69
CA THR A 75 16.65 -14.11 -0.35
C THR A 75 17.41 -12.84 -0.69
N THR A 76 18.36 -12.46 0.17
CA THR A 76 19.30 -11.35 -0.06
C THR A 76 20.35 -11.66 -1.13
N GLN A 77 20.44 -12.92 -1.56
CA GLN A 77 21.37 -13.33 -2.61
C GLN A 77 20.81 -13.02 -4.01
N PRO A 78 21.64 -12.55 -4.93
CA PRO A 78 21.23 -12.34 -6.31
C PRO A 78 20.77 -13.66 -6.93
N LYS A 79 19.58 -13.67 -7.50
CA LYS A 79 19.04 -14.81 -8.24
C LYS A 79 18.80 -14.41 -9.69
N LEU A 80 19.09 -15.35 -10.59
CA LEU A 80 18.63 -15.23 -11.96
C LEU A 80 17.11 -15.34 -11.96
N VAL A 81 16.44 -14.34 -12.53
CA VAL A 81 14.99 -14.28 -12.67
C VAL A 81 14.62 -14.09 -14.12
N LYS A 82 13.48 -14.63 -14.54
CA LYS A 82 12.96 -14.44 -15.89
C LYS A 82 12.06 -13.22 -15.91
N ILE A 83 12.35 -12.28 -16.80
CA ILE A 83 11.52 -11.12 -17.08
C ILE A 83 10.64 -11.46 -18.29
N MET A 84 9.35 -11.13 -18.22
CA MET A 84 8.32 -11.34 -19.24
C MET A 84 7.73 -10.02 -19.67
#